data_AF-A0A851APL9-F1
#
_entry.id   AF-A0A851APL9-F1
#
_cell.length_a   1.000
_cell.length_b   1.000
_cell.length_c   1.000
_cell.angle_alpha   90.00
_cell.angle_beta   90.00
_cell.angle_gamma   90.00
#
_symmetry.space_group_name_H-M   'P 1'
#
loop_
_entity.id
_entity.type
_entity.pdbx_description
1 polymer ?
#
loop_
_entity_poly.entity_id
_entity_poly.type
_entity_poly.pdbx_seq_one_letter_code
_entity_poly.pdbx_strand_id
1 'polypeptide(L)'
;RSDSSFNFFVFFFVFFAQNVIYVLQAIGIPNWGFSGWILSLIALRENTAVAVMMILVSLFFTAVAVLGIIMLKKIHSLYRRTGASFQKA
;
A
#
# COMPACT_ATOMS: atom_id res chain seq x y z
N ARG A 1 -8.67 -30.77 -1.16
CA ARG A 1 -9.30 -29.83 -2.12
C ARG A 1 -9.49 -28.52 -1.37
N SER A 2 -8.41 -27.75 -1.33
CA SER A 2 -8.29 -26.49 -0.61
C SER A 2 -8.94 -25.41 -1.46
N ASP A 3 -9.89 -24.67 -0.91
CA ASP A 3 -10.65 -23.65 -1.63
C ASP A 3 -9.74 -22.48 -2.04
N SER A 4 -9.14 -22.63 -3.21
CA SER A 4 -8.25 -21.65 -3.84
C SER A 4 -8.93 -20.28 -3.96
N SER A 5 -10.25 -20.28 -4.16
CA SER A 5 -11.12 -19.10 -4.21
C SER A 5 -11.20 -18.34 -2.88
N PHE A 6 -11.30 -19.05 -1.75
CA PHE A 6 -11.37 -18.43 -0.42
C PHE A 6 -10.04 -17.79 -0.03
N ASN A 7 -8.93 -18.49 -0.26
CA ASN A 7 -7.59 -17.94 -0.05
C ASN A 7 -7.33 -16.69 -0.91
N PHE A 8 -7.84 -16.67 -2.15
CA PHE A 8 -7.77 -15.50 -3.02
C PHE A 8 -8.58 -14.31 -2.47
N PHE A 9 -9.78 -14.55 -1.94
CA PHE A 9 -10.60 -13.50 -1.34
C PHE A 9 -9.95 -12.88 -0.09
N VAL A 10 -9.45 -13.72 0.82
CA VAL A 10 -8.74 -13.26 2.03
C VAL A 10 -7.47 -12.50 1.66
N PHE A 11 -6.70 -13.00 0.69
CA PHE A 11 -5.53 -12.29 0.16
C PHE A 11 -5.90 -10.90 -0.34
N PHE A 12 -6.97 -10.77 -1.12
CA PHE A 12 -7.39 -9.47 -1.65
C PHE A 12 -7.75 -8.47 -0.54
N PHE A 13 -8.52 -8.91 0.46
CA PHE A 13 -8.93 -8.02 1.56
C PHE A 13 -7.73 -7.56 2.41
N VAL A 14 -6.84 -8.49 2.79
CA VAL A 14 -5.63 -8.16 3.54
C VAL A 14 -4.71 -7.26 2.72
N PHE A 15 -4.52 -7.56 1.44
CA PHE A 15 -3.70 -6.75 0.54
C PHE A 15 -4.28 -5.34 0.32
N PHE A 16 -5.60 -5.21 0.26
CA PHE A 16 -6.28 -3.92 0.17
C PHE A 16 -6.08 -3.10 1.45
N ALA A 17 -6.32 -3.69 2.63
CA ALA A 17 -6.09 -3.03 3.92
C ALA A 17 -4.62 -2.60 4.07
N GLN A 18 -3.70 -3.47 3.68
CA GLN A 18 -2.26 -3.17 3.65
C GLN A 18 -1.94 -1.98 2.72
N ASN A 19 -2.54 -1.92 1.53
CA ASN A 19 -2.39 -0.77 0.63
C ASN A 19 -2.86 0.54 1.26
N VAL A 20 -4.01 0.54 1.92
CA VAL A 20 -4.53 1.72 2.64
C VAL A 20 -3.56 2.16 3.72
N ILE A 21 -3.01 1.22 4.49
CA ILE A 21 -2.01 1.51 5.52
C ILE A 21 -0.75 2.12 4.89
N TYR A 22 -0.25 1.61 3.76
CA TYR A 22 0.91 2.21 3.08
C TYR A 22 0.68 3.63 2.60
N VAL A 23 -0.53 3.96 2.14
CA VAL A 23 -0.90 5.34 1.80
C VAL A 23 -0.86 6.23 3.04
N LEU A 24 -1.40 5.77 4.18
CA LEU A 24 -1.35 6.52 5.45
C LEU A 24 0.08 6.72 5.95
N GLN A 25 0.93 5.69 5.83
CA GLN A 25 2.35 5.77 6.18
C GLN A 25 3.11 6.74 5.27
N ALA A 26 2.80 6.77 3.97
CA ALA A 26 3.37 7.73 3.03
C ALA A 26 2.96 9.18 3.36
N ILE A 27 1.73 9.42 3.81
CA ILE A 27 1.28 10.75 4.27
C ILE A 27 2.05 11.16 5.53
N GLY A 28 2.18 10.27 6.51
CA GLY A 28 2.93 10.52 7.75
C GLY A 28 2.21 11.50 8.68
N ILE A 29 1.00 11.14 9.13
CA ILE A 29 0.22 11.97 10.06
C ILE A 29 1.05 12.20 11.34
N PRO A 30 1.19 13.46 11.82
CA PRO A 30 1.91 13.76 13.05
C PRO A 30 1.39 12.93 14.23
N ASN A 31 2.30 12.48 15.09
CA ASN A 31 2.03 11.63 16.27
C ASN A 31 1.55 10.20 16.00
N TRP A 32 1.55 9.73 14.73
CA TRP A 32 1.20 8.34 14.39
C TRP A 32 2.40 7.38 14.35
N GLY A 33 3.62 7.90 14.55
CA GLY A 33 4.85 7.10 14.57
C GLY A 33 5.43 6.74 13.20
N PHE A 34 4.89 7.29 12.10
CA PHE A 34 5.37 7.03 10.73
C PHE A 34 6.21 8.17 10.17
N SER A 35 7.22 7.88 9.37
CA SER A 35 8.10 8.87 8.71
C SER A 35 7.66 9.19 7.28
N GLY A 36 6.42 9.65 7.12
CA GLY A 36 5.87 10.07 5.83
C GLY A 36 6.20 11.53 5.46
N TRP A 37 5.64 11.98 4.34
CA TRP A 37 5.94 13.29 3.72
C TRP A 37 5.74 14.47 4.66
N ILE A 38 4.67 14.50 5.46
CA ILE A 38 4.41 15.63 6.36
C ILE A 38 5.53 15.74 7.40
N LEU A 39 5.86 14.63 8.05
CA LEU A 39 6.87 14.60 9.12
C LEU A 39 8.30 14.80 8.60
N SER A 40 8.61 14.28 7.41
CA SER A 40 9.93 14.47 6.80
C SER A 40 10.18 15.94 6.40
N LEU A 41 9.15 16.64 5.94
CA LEU A 41 9.21 18.07 5.63
C LEU A 41 9.29 18.96 6.88
N ILE A 42 8.62 18.57 7.98
CA ILE A 42 8.77 19.25 9.28
C ILE A 42 10.20 19.09 9.80
N ALA A 43 10.75 17.87 9.72
CA ALA A 43 12.09 17.56 10.19
C ALA A 43 13.20 18.37 9.48
N LEU A 44 12.96 18.87 8.25
CA LEU A 44 13.92 19.75 7.56
C LEU A 44 14.27 21.01 8.34
N ARG A 45 13.36 21.48 9.20
CA ARG A 45 13.57 22.69 10.03
C ARG A 45 14.32 22.40 11.34
N GLU A 46 14.31 21.15 11.80
CA GLU A 46 14.94 20.75 13.05
C GLU A 46 16.30 20.07 12.82
N ASN A 47 16.34 19.10 11.92
CA ASN A 47 17.54 18.34 11.62
C ASN A 47 17.55 17.82 10.18
N THR A 48 18.40 18.42 9.35
CA THR A 48 18.54 18.07 7.93
C THR A 48 18.94 16.61 7.70
N ALA A 49 19.80 16.03 8.55
CA ALA A 49 20.25 14.64 8.37
C ALA A 49 19.10 13.65 8.62
N VAL A 50 18.29 13.88 9.67
CA VAL A 50 17.10 13.08 9.97
C VAL A 50 16.06 13.26 8.86
N ALA A 51 15.86 14.49 8.39
CA ALA A 51 14.91 14.78 7.31
C ALA A 51 15.23 14.03 6.01
N VAL A 52 16.51 13.99 5.60
CA VAL A 52 16.94 13.24 4.40
C VAL A 52 16.61 11.75 4.53
N MET A 53 16.88 11.15 5.69
CA MET A 53 16.53 9.75 5.96
C MET A 53 15.02 9.53 5.90
N MET A 54 14.22 10.44 6.46
CA MET A 54 12.76 10.34 6.43
C MET A 54 12.17 10.53 5.01
N ILE A 55 12.76 11.40 4.19
CA ILE A 55 12.35 11.58 2.79
C ILE A 55 12.61 10.29 1.99
N LEU A 56 13.75 9.63 2.19
CA LEU A 56 14.02 8.34 1.56
C LEU A 56 12.96 7.29 1.94
N VAL A 57 12.62 7.20 3.22
CA VAL A 57 11.57 6.28 3.69
C VAL A 57 10.19 6.64 3.11
N SER A 58 9.84 7.93 3.05
CA SER A 58 8.60 8.42 2.42
C SER A 58 8.50 8.02 0.95
N LEU A 59 9.62 8.08 0.21
CA LEU A 59 9.70 7.66 -1.19
C LEU A 59 9.44 6.16 -1.34
N PHE A 60 10.04 5.31 -0.50
CA PHE A 60 9.80 3.87 -0.53
C PHE A 60 8.34 3.52 -0.22
N PHE A 61 7.74 4.12 0.81
CA PHE A 61 6.31 3.91 1.10
C PHE A 61 5.42 4.34 -0.06
N THR A 62 5.74 5.48 -0.69
CA THR A 62 5.01 5.96 -1.89
C THR A 62 5.15 4.97 -3.05
N ALA A 63 6.35 4.45 -3.32
CA ALA A 63 6.59 3.48 -4.38
C ALA A 63 5.81 2.18 -4.14
N VAL A 64 5.83 1.66 -2.91
CA VAL A 64 5.08 0.45 -2.53
C VAL A 64 3.58 0.68 -2.66
N ALA A 65 3.06 1.83 -2.23
CA ALA A 65 1.64 2.18 -2.39
C ALA A 65 1.23 2.26 -3.87
N VAL A 66 2.05 2.88 -4.72
CA VAL A 66 1.80 2.97 -6.17
C VAL A 66 1.79 1.58 -6.82
N LEU A 67 2.79 0.74 -6.54
CA LEU A 67 2.86 -0.63 -7.04
C LEU A 67 1.66 -1.46 -6.57
N GLY A 68 1.24 -1.28 -5.32
CA GLY A 68 0.09 -1.97 -4.77
C GLY A 68 -1.23 -1.55 -5.44
N ILE A 69 -1.42 -0.26 -5.73
CA ILE A 69 -2.57 0.23 -6.51
C ILE A 69 -2.57 -0.34 -7.94
N ILE A 70 -1.40 -0.42 -8.58
CA ILE A 70 -1.26 -1.04 -9.91
C ILE A 70 -1.66 -2.53 -9.86
N MET A 71 -1.20 -3.26 -8.84
CA MET A 71 -1.59 -4.66 -8.64
C MET A 71 -3.09 -4.80 -8.40
N LEU A 72 -3.71 -3.92 -7.60
CA LEU A 72 -5.17 -3.93 -7.40
C LEU A 72 -5.93 -3.74 -8.72
N LYS A 73 -5.52 -2.78 -9.56
CA LYS A 73 -6.10 -2.58 -10.90
C LYS A 73 -5.92 -3.82 -11.79
N LYS A 74 -4.76 -4.47 -11.72
CA LYS A 74 -4.46 -5.69 -12.49
C LYS A 74 -5.30 -6.87 -12.03
N ILE A 75 -5.50 -7.06 -10.73
CA ILE A 75 -6.36 -8.11 -10.15
C ILE A 75 -7.82 -7.89 -10.58
N HIS A 76 -8.35 -6.67 -10.46
CA HIS A 76 -9.69 -6.34 -10.95
C HIS A 76 -9.85 -6.54 -12.46
N SER A 77 -8.82 -6.21 -13.25
CA SER A 77 -8.83 -6.44 -14.69
C SER A 77 -8.78 -7.93 -15.03
N LEU A 78 -8.02 -8.73 -14.29
CA LEU A 78 -7.95 -10.17 -14.48
C LEU A 78 -9.32 -10.79 -14.19
N TYR A 79 -9.92 -10.43 -13.05
CA TYR A 79 -11.26 -10.87 -12.65
C TYR A 79 -12.33 -10.53 -13.70
N ARG A 80 -12.27 -9.34 -14.32
CA ARG A 80 -13.17 -8.97 -15.43
C ARG A 80 -12.91 -9.73 -16.74
N ARG A 81 -11.64 -10.01 -17.07
CA ARG A 81 -11.28 -10.63 -18.36
C ARG A 81 -11.46 -12.14 -18.37
N THR A 82 -11.44 -12.81 -17.23
CA THR A 82 -11.54 -14.28 -17.21
C THR A 82 -12.95 -14.81 -17.45
N GLY A 83 -14.03 -14.03 -17.36
CA GLY A 83 -15.40 -14.55 -17.57
C GLY A 83 -15.73 -15.82 -16.75
N ALA A 84 -14.89 -16.13 -15.75
CA ALA A 84 -14.94 -17.33 -14.96
C ALA A 84 -15.95 -17.04 -13.86
N SER A 85 -17.20 -17.17 -14.29
CA SER A 85 -18.38 -17.38 -13.48
C SER A 85 -18.01 -18.00 -12.13
N PHE A 86 -18.66 -17.50 -11.08
CA PHE A 86 -18.82 -18.15 -9.79
C PHE A 86 -19.17 -19.66 -9.87
N GLN A 87 -19.44 -20.23 -11.05
CA GLN A 87 -19.60 -21.67 -11.30
C GLN A 87 -18.36 -22.54 -11.13
N LYS A 88 -17.14 -21.99 -10.97
CA LYS A 88 -15.93 -22.82 -10.79
C LYS A 88 -15.05 -22.42 -9.61
N ALA A 89 -15.62 -21.67 -8.66
CA ALA A 89 -15.02 -21.30 -7.40
C ALA A 89 -15.60 -22.14 -6.25
#